data_AF-A0A1S1N5D6-F1
#
_entry.id   AF-A0A1S1N5D6-F1
#
_cell.length_a   1.000
_cell.length_b   1.000
_cell.length_c   1.000
_cell.angle_alpha   90.00
_cell.angle_beta   90.00
_cell.angle_gamma   90.00
#
_symmetry.space_group_name_H-M   'P 1'
#
loop_
_entity.id
_entity.type
_entity.pdbx_description
1 polymer ?
#
loop_
_entity_poly.entity_id
_entity_poly.type
_entity_poly.pdbx_seq_one_letter_code
_entity_poly.pdbx_strand_id
1 'polypeptide(L)'
;MTTAARPYRQPVPRFWWAGRRSYLLFMLREISSVFVAWFVVFLLALVHAIGAGPEAYRRFLDFSAQPGVVALNVVTLAFVLLHAVTWFGLAPRAMVLHLRGRRVPARAVLAGHYAAWLAISVFVAWLVLS
;
A
#
# COMPACT_ATOMS: atom_id res chain seq x y z
N MET A 1 45.76 -23.71 28.26
CA MET A 1 45.36 -22.33 27.88
C MET A 1 44.42 -22.43 26.69
N THR A 2 43.11 -22.27 26.91
CA THR A 2 42.11 -22.27 25.83
C THR A 2 41.87 -20.82 25.40
N THR A 3 42.49 -20.40 24.29
CA THR A 3 42.16 -19.11 23.68
C THR A 3 40.79 -19.26 23.02
N ALA A 4 39.72 -18.95 23.77
CA ALA A 4 38.37 -18.96 23.23
C ALA A 4 38.30 -17.93 22.08
N ALA A 5 38.14 -18.39 20.85
CA ALA A 5 38.03 -17.53 19.69
C ALA A 5 36.84 -16.58 19.87
N ARG A 6 37.08 -15.26 19.82
CA ARG A 6 35.99 -14.28 19.88
C ARG A 6 35.25 -14.30 18.54
N PRO A 7 33.94 -14.58 18.52
CA PRO A 7 33.17 -14.54 17.28
C PRO A 7 33.09 -13.11 16.75
N TYR A 8 33.49 -12.92 15.49
CA TYR A 8 33.38 -11.64 14.80
C TYR A 8 31.91 -11.29 14.57
N ARG A 9 31.50 -10.07 14.94
CA ARG A 9 30.17 -9.52 14.64
C ARG A 9 30.31 -8.46 13.56
N GLN A 10 29.74 -8.72 12.38
CA GLN A 10 29.74 -7.76 11.29
C GLN A 10 28.81 -6.58 11.64
N PRO A 11 29.28 -5.32 11.54
CA PRO A 11 28.43 -4.16 11.78
C PRO A 11 27.37 -4.04 10.68
N VAL A 12 26.12 -3.79 11.07
CA VAL A 12 25.00 -3.59 10.15
C VAL A 12 24.85 -2.08 9.87
N PRO A 13 25.04 -1.62 8.62
CA PRO A 13 24.92 -0.20 8.28
C PRO A 13 23.46 0.29 8.36
N ARG A 14 23.23 1.59 8.60
CA ARG A 14 21.87 2.16 8.72
C ARG A 14 20.99 1.91 7.47
N PHE A 15 21.59 1.99 6.29
CA PHE A 15 20.93 1.74 5.00
C PHE A 15 21.18 0.32 4.47
N TRP A 16 21.32 -0.66 5.37
CA TRP A 16 21.52 -2.08 5.02
C TRP A 16 20.52 -2.59 3.97
N TRP A 17 19.30 -2.06 3.99
CA TRP A 17 18.20 -2.46 3.13
C TRP A 17 18.32 -1.93 1.69
N ALA A 18 19.09 -0.87 1.46
CA ALA A 18 19.28 -0.31 0.11
C ALA A 18 20.20 -1.17 -0.77
N GLY A 19 21.02 -2.03 -0.15
CA GLY A 19 21.99 -2.86 -0.88
C GLY A 19 21.41 -4.06 -1.61
N ARG A 20 20.17 -4.48 -1.30
CA ARG A 20 19.50 -5.61 -1.99
C ARG A 20 18.05 -5.26 -2.31
N ARG A 21 17.64 -5.57 -3.55
CA ARG A 21 16.28 -5.29 -4.05
C ARG A 21 15.18 -5.90 -3.16
N SER A 22 15.39 -7.09 -2.61
CA SER A 22 14.42 -7.73 -1.71
C SER A 22 14.20 -6.95 -0.41
N TYR A 23 15.28 -6.46 0.20
CA TYR A 23 15.21 -5.64 1.41
C TYR A 23 14.65 -4.25 1.13
N LEU A 24 14.99 -3.67 -0.03
CA LEU A 24 14.44 -2.40 -0.47
C LEU A 24 12.92 -2.49 -0.66
N LEU A 25 12.42 -3.49 -1.39
CA LEU A 25 10.98 -3.68 -1.58
C LEU A 25 10.25 -3.96 -0.25
N PHE A 26 10.86 -4.73 0.64
CA PHE A 26 10.33 -4.94 1.99
C PHE A 26 10.22 -3.61 2.76
N MET A 27 11.27 -2.81 2.81
CA MET A 27 11.24 -1.52 3.52
C MET A 27 10.28 -0.53 2.88
N LEU A 28 10.22 -0.45 1.55
CA LEU A 28 9.26 0.41 0.85
C LEU A 28 7.82 0.00 1.12
N ARG A 29 7.54 -1.31 1.23
CA ARG A 29 6.23 -1.82 1.68
C ARG A 29 5.92 -1.36 3.09
N GLU A 30 6.85 -1.45 4.04
CA GLU A 30 6.59 -0.97 5.41
C GLU A 30 6.37 0.56 5.45
N ILE A 31 7.20 1.32 4.73
CA ILE A 31 7.09 2.79 4.63
C ILE A 31 5.75 3.21 4.00
N SER A 32 5.19 2.40 3.08
CA SER A 32 3.90 2.69 2.47
C SER A 32 2.75 2.87 3.48
N SER A 33 2.86 2.31 4.69
CA SER A 33 1.87 2.49 5.76
C SER A 33 1.66 3.96 6.16
N VAL A 34 2.71 4.79 6.10
CA VAL A 34 2.61 6.23 6.39
C VAL A 34 1.74 6.93 5.34
N PHE A 35 1.90 6.56 4.07
CA PHE A 35 1.11 7.10 2.98
C PHE A 35 -0.34 6.60 3.03
N VAL A 36 -0.55 5.33 3.40
CA VAL A 36 -1.91 4.81 3.66
C VAL A 36 -2.57 5.60 4.79
N ALA A 37 -1.85 5.88 5.89
CA ALA A 37 -2.38 6.68 6.99
C ALA A 37 -2.73 8.11 6.54
N TRP A 38 -1.87 8.76 5.76
CA TRP A 38 -2.17 10.06 5.15
C TRP A 38 -3.45 10.00 4.30
N PHE A 39 -3.57 9.00 3.42
CA PHE A 39 -4.74 8.83 2.57
C PHE A 39 -6.04 8.69 3.38
N VAL A 40 -6.01 7.89 4.45
CA VAL A 40 -7.15 7.73 5.37
C VAL A 40 -7.52 9.06 6.02
N VAL A 41 -6.55 9.79 6.58
CA VAL A 41 -6.78 11.10 7.20
C VAL A 41 -7.36 12.10 6.19
N PHE A 42 -6.81 12.13 4.97
CA PHE A 42 -7.28 13.00 3.90
C PHE A 42 -8.75 12.73 3.54
N LEU A 43 -9.15 11.45 3.43
CA LEU A 43 -10.53 11.07 3.19
C LEU A 43 -11.46 11.38 4.37
N LEU A 44 -11.00 11.18 5.61
CA LEU A 44 -11.78 11.55 6.80
C LEU A 44 -12.00 13.07 6.87
N ALA A 45 -11.00 13.86 6.48
CA ALA A 45 -11.13 15.31 6.37
C ALA A 45 -12.16 15.71 5.30
N LEU A 46 -12.18 15.02 4.16
CA LEU A 46 -13.21 15.21 3.13
C LEU A 46 -14.61 14.90 3.67
N VAL A 47 -14.80 13.75 4.32
CA VAL A 47 -16.09 13.34 4.91
C VAL A 47 -16.55 14.37 5.95
N HIS A 48 -15.63 14.82 6.81
CA HIS A 48 -15.92 15.87 7.79
C HIS A 48 -16.33 17.19 7.12
N ALA A 49 -15.61 17.62 6.07
CA ALA A 49 -15.91 18.85 5.35
C ALA A 49 -17.27 18.80 4.64
N ILE A 50 -17.67 17.65 4.10
CA ILE A 50 -19.01 17.44 3.52
C ILE A 50 -20.09 17.61 4.61
N GLY A 51 -19.89 17.01 5.79
CA GLY A 51 -20.84 17.10 6.91
C GLY A 51 -20.92 18.49 7.55
N ALA A 52 -19.84 19.28 7.49
CA ALA A 52 -19.76 20.63 8.06
C ALA A 52 -20.37 21.73 7.16
N GLY A 53 -20.82 21.39 5.96
CA GLY A 53 -21.56 22.28 5.06
C GLY A 53 -20.73 22.89 3.92
N PRO A 54 -21.39 23.66 3.04
CA PRO A 54 -20.82 24.05 1.73
C PRO A 54 -19.53 24.86 1.82
N GLU A 55 -19.37 25.72 2.83
CA GLU A 55 -18.16 26.53 3.01
C GLU A 55 -16.96 25.71 3.47
N ALA A 56 -17.16 24.72 4.36
CA ALA A 56 -16.10 23.82 4.79
C ALA A 56 -15.65 22.93 3.62
N TYR A 57 -16.60 22.44 2.84
CA TYR A 57 -16.32 21.67 1.63
C TYR A 57 -15.51 22.47 0.60
N ARG A 58 -15.89 23.72 0.29
CA ARG A 58 -15.12 24.58 -0.62
C ARG A 58 -13.69 24.80 -0.14
N ARG A 59 -13.49 25.12 1.14
CA ARG A 59 -12.15 25.26 1.73
C ARG A 59 -11.31 23.99 1.59
N PHE A 60 -11.92 22.82 1.75
CA PHE A 60 -11.25 21.54 1.54
C PHE A 60 -10.84 21.35 0.07
N LEU A 61 -11.69 21.71 -0.88
CA LEU A 61 -11.36 21.65 -2.32
C LEU A 61 -10.20 22.59 -2.67
N ASP A 62 -10.21 23.83 -2.15
CA ASP A 62 -9.14 24.80 -2.37
C ASP A 62 -7.80 24.30 -1.80
N PHE A 63 -7.82 23.72 -0.59
CA PHE A 63 -6.66 23.05 -0.01
C PHE A 63 -6.18 21.87 -0.86
N SER A 64 -7.11 21.03 -1.33
CA SER A 64 -6.80 19.84 -2.13
C SER A 64 -6.21 20.17 -3.49
N ALA A 65 -6.57 21.34 -4.05
CA ALA A 65 -6.08 21.83 -5.33
C ALA A 65 -4.67 22.45 -5.24
N GLN A 66 -4.13 22.69 -4.04
CA GLN A 66 -2.79 23.23 -3.88
C GLN A 66 -1.75 22.29 -4.53
N PRO A 67 -0.80 22.80 -5.34
CA PRO A 67 0.15 21.96 -6.06
C PRO A 67 0.94 20.99 -5.16
N GLY A 68 1.31 21.42 -3.95
CA GLY A 68 2.00 20.57 -2.98
C GLY A 68 1.14 19.41 -2.47
N VAL A 69 -0.15 19.64 -2.25
CA VAL A 69 -1.10 18.60 -1.81
C VAL A 69 -1.37 17.62 -2.96
N VAL A 70 -1.52 18.13 -4.18
CA VAL A 70 -1.65 17.28 -5.39
C VAL A 70 -0.42 16.40 -5.55
N ALA A 71 0.80 16.96 -5.47
CA ALA A 71 2.03 16.18 -5.56
C ALA A 71 2.12 15.10 -4.46
N LEU A 72 1.78 15.46 -3.21
CA LEU A 72 1.74 14.52 -2.10
C LEU A 72 0.72 13.39 -2.34
N ASN A 73 -0.46 13.71 -2.87
CA ASN A 73 -1.49 12.72 -3.19
C ASN A 73 -1.09 11.80 -4.35
N VAL A 74 -0.34 12.29 -5.35
CA VAL A 74 0.23 11.46 -6.41
C VAL A 74 1.28 10.48 -5.86
N VAL A 75 2.18 10.97 -4.99
CA VAL A 75 3.15 10.10 -4.31
C VAL A 75 2.45 9.07 -3.42
N THR A 76 1.43 9.52 -2.68
CA THR A 76 0.58 8.66 -1.85
C THR A 76 -0.07 7.57 -2.69
N LEU A 77 -0.64 7.91 -3.85
CA LEU A 77 -1.23 6.95 -4.77
C LEU A 77 -0.21 5.89 -5.20
N ALA A 78 1.01 6.30 -5.57
CA ALA A 78 2.07 5.35 -5.94
C ALA A 78 2.42 4.38 -4.80
N PHE A 79 2.51 4.87 -3.55
CA PHE A 79 2.77 4.02 -2.38
C PHE A 79 1.59 3.11 -2.02
N VAL A 80 0.35 3.59 -2.13
CA VAL A 80 -0.84 2.77 -1.91
C VAL A 80 -0.95 1.67 -2.96
N LEU A 81 -0.61 1.94 -4.23
CA LEU A 81 -0.53 0.92 -5.28
C LEU A 81 0.57 -0.11 -4.98
N LEU A 82 1.75 0.34 -4.56
CA LEU A 82 2.83 -0.54 -4.11
C LEU A 82 2.36 -1.44 -2.95
N HIS A 83 1.67 -0.85 -1.97
CA HIS A 83 1.11 -1.56 -0.82
C HIS A 83 0.13 -2.66 -1.28
N ALA A 84 -0.84 -2.31 -2.13
CA ALA A 84 -1.83 -3.25 -2.64
C ALA A 84 -1.20 -4.41 -3.44
N VAL A 85 -0.30 -4.10 -4.37
CA VAL A 85 0.38 -5.10 -5.22
C VAL A 85 1.23 -6.06 -4.38
N THR A 86 2.00 -5.54 -3.43
CA THR A 86 2.82 -6.39 -2.55
C THR A 86 1.96 -7.22 -1.60
N TRP A 87 0.81 -6.71 -1.17
CA TRP A 87 -0.14 -7.46 -0.35
C TRP A 87 -0.80 -8.61 -1.12
N PHE A 88 -1.25 -8.38 -2.35
CA PHE A 88 -1.80 -9.42 -3.22
C PHE A 88 -0.81 -10.57 -3.50
N GLY A 89 0.49 -10.27 -3.58
CA GLY A 89 1.53 -11.29 -3.71
C GLY A 89 1.70 -12.19 -2.48
N LEU A 90 1.30 -11.72 -1.29
CA LEU A 90 1.39 -12.46 -0.03
C LEU A 90 0.11 -13.24 0.30
N ALA A 91 -1.05 -12.74 -0.12
CA ALA A 91 -2.35 -13.40 0.08
C ALA A 91 -2.37 -14.90 -0.29
N PRO A 92 -1.90 -15.34 -1.48
CA PRO A 92 -1.91 -16.77 -1.85
C PRO A 92 -0.89 -17.62 -1.08
N ARG A 93 0.06 -17.00 -0.36
CA ARG A 93 0.99 -17.73 0.52
C ARG A 93 0.37 -18.01 1.89
N ALA A 94 -0.52 -17.14 2.36
CA ALA A 94 -1.25 -17.33 3.61
C ALA A 94 -2.50 -18.21 3.44
N MET A 95 -3.10 -18.24 2.26
CA MET A 95 -4.34 -18.98 2.00
C MET A 95 -4.07 -20.33 1.30
N VAL A 96 -4.28 -21.44 2.01
CA VAL A 96 -4.28 -22.78 1.40
C VAL A 96 -5.71 -23.16 1.01
N LEU A 97 -6.15 -22.67 -0.15
CA LEU A 97 -7.48 -22.95 -0.66
C LEU A 97 -7.55 -24.33 -1.33
N HIS A 98 -8.54 -25.13 -0.94
CA HIS A 98 -8.89 -26.38 -1.60
C HIS A 98 -10.29 -26.24 -2.21
N LEU A 99 -10.42 -26.50 -3.50
CA LEU A 99 -11.69 -26.47 -4.22
C LEU A 99 -11.92 -27.83 -4.86
N ARG A 100 -13.05 -28.47 -4.54
CA ARG A 100 -13.41 -29.82 -5.04
C ARG A 100 -12.30 -30.86 -4.81
N GLY A 101 -11.68 -30.83 -3.62
CA GLY A 101 -10.60 -31.75 -3.25
C GLY A 101 -9.23 -31.46 -3.90
N ARG A 102 -9.10 -30.43 -4.74
CA ARG A 102 -7.82 -30.02 -5.35
C ARG A 102 -7.35 -28.68 -4.78
N ARG A 103 -6.06 -28.56 -4.51
CA ARG A 103 -5.46 -27.30 -4.10
C ARG A 103 -5.53 -26.28 -5.24
N VAL A 104 -6.07 -25.11 -4.96
CA VAL A 104 -6.13 -24.01 -5.93
C VAL A 104 -4.71 -23.48 -6.14
N PRO A 105 -4.25 -23.34 -7.40
CA PRO A 105 -2.90 -22.85 -7.65
C PRO A 105 -2.81 -21.36 -7.28
N ALA A 106 -1.69 -20.95 -6.67
CA ALA A 106 -1.46 -19.57 -6.21
C ALA A 106 -1.71 -18.51 -7.29
N ARG A 107 -1.39 -18.83 -8.56
CA ARG A 107 -1.65 -17.97 -9.72
C ARG A 107 -3.14 -17.67 -9.94
N ALA A 108 -4.02 -18.64 -9.68
CA ALA A 108 -5.46 -18.46 -9.85
C ALA A 108 -6.03 -17.54 -8.76
N VAL A 109 -5.53 -17.69 -7.52
CA VAL A 109 -5.87 -16.80 -6.41
C VAL A 109 -5.41 -15.37 -6.72
N LEU A 110 -4.17 -15.21 -7.17
CA LEU A 110 -3.63 -13.90 -7.55
C LEU A 110 -4.42 -13.25 -8.69
N ALA A 111 -4.72 -14.02 -9.74
CA ALA A 111 -5.54 -13.55 -10.86
C ALA A 111 -6.94 -13.11 -10.41
N GLY A 112 -7.56 -13.84 -9.47
CA GLY A 112 -8.84 -13.46 -8.87
C GLY A 112 -8.78 -12.11 -8.13
N HIS A 113 -7.70 -11.84 -7.38
CA HIS A 113 -7.53 -10.55 -6.71
C HIS A 113 -7.41 -9.40 -7.72
N TYR A 114 -6.59 -9.55 -8.75
CA TYR A 114 -6.45 -8.52 -9.78
C TYR A 114 -7.73 -8.33 -10.60
N ALA A 115 -8.46 -9.40 -10.92
CA ALA A 115 -9.73 -9.32 -11.62
C ALA A 115 -10.78 -8.59 -10.78
N ALA A 116 -10.91 -8.93 -9.49
CA ALA A 116 -11.81 -8.25 -8.57
C ALA A 116 -11.42 -6.77 -8.41
N TRP A 117 -10.12 -6.49 -8.27
CA TRP A 117 -9.63 -5.11 -8.14
C TRP A 117 -9.95 -4.27 -9.37
N LEU A 118 -9.71 -4.80 -10.58
CA LEU A 118 -10.05 -4.13 -11.84
C LEU A 118 -11.56 -3.89 -11.95
N ALA A 119 -12.38 -4.91 -11.67
CA ALA A 119 -13.83 -4.82 -11.76
C ALA A 119 -14.38 -3.74 -10.81
N ILE A 120 -13.94 -3.73 -9.55
CA ILE A 120 -14.32 -2.70 -8.57
C ILE A 120 -13.87 -1.32 -9.02
N SER A 121 -12.64 -1.19 -9.54
CA SER A 121 -12.11 0.10 -10.00
C SER A 121 -12.92 0.66 -11.18
N VAL A 122 -13.29 -0.19 -12.15
CA VAL A 122 -14.15 0.19 -13.28
C VAL A 122 -15.53 0.60 -12.80
N PHE A 123 -16.13 -0.16 -11.87
CA PHE A 123 -17.44 0.15 -11.32
C PHE A 123 -17.45 1.50 -10.57
N VAL A 124 -16.43 1.75 -9.73
CA VAL A 124 -16.29 3.04 -9.03
C VAL A 124 -16.07 4.18 -10.01
N ALA A 125 -15.20 3.99 -11.01
CA ALA A 125 -14.97 5.01 -12.03
C ALA A 125 -16.25 5.32 -12.82
N TRP A 126 -17.02 4.30 -13.20
CA TRP A 126 -18.32 4.47 -13.84
C TRP A 126 -19.27 5.27 -12.94
N LEU A 127 -19.43 4.88 -11.68
CA LEU A 127 -20.32 5.54 -10.72
C LEU A 127 -19.98 7.02 -10.50
N VAL A 128 -18.69 7.37 -10.52
CA VAL A 128 -18.21 8.74 -10.28
C VAL A 128 -18.28 9.62 -11.54
N LEU A 129 -18.14 9.01 -12.73
CA LEU A 129 -18.08 9.73 -14.02
C LEU A 129 -19.41 9.74 -14.78
N SER A 130 -20.39 8.93 -14.38
CA SER A 130 -21.77 8.93 -14.90
C SER A 130 -22.59 10.05 -14.29
#